data_AF-A0A059L5S1-F1
#
_entry.id   AF-A0A059L5S1-F1
#
_cell.length_a   1.000
_cell.length_b   1.000
_cell.length_c   1.000
_cell.angle_alpha   90.00
_cell.angle_beta   90.00
_cell.angle_gamma   90.00
#
_symmetry.space_group_name_H-M   'P 1'
#
loop_
_entity.id
_entity.type
_entity.pdbx_description
1 polymer ?
#
loop_
_entity_poly.entity_id
_entity_poly.type
_entity_poly.pdbx_seq_one_letter_code
_entity_poly.pdbx_strand_id
1 'polypeptide(L)'
;MNSAQVQEEVSLLWRKVLPEGEFDQYSDFISAGGNSLKVISLFVQIMKKFNVKLEIKNFARLNTINNQADFISNEIRRRNA
;
A
#
# COMPACT_ATOMS: atom_id res chain seq x y z
N MET A 1 3.60 12.18 -9.53
CA MET A 1 4.22 11.32 -8.50
C MET A 1 4.69 10.04 -9.17
N ASN A 2 5.96 9.66 -9.02
CA ASN A 2 6.53 8.44 -9.59
C ASN A 2 6.48 7.27 -8.59
N SER A 3 6.87 6.05 -8.99
CA SER A 3 6.77 4.86 -8.11
C SER A 3 7.58 5.00 -6.82
N ALA A 4 8.79 5.56 -6.88
CA ALA A 4 9.64 5.77 -5.70
C ALA A 4 8.99 6.68 -4.64
N GLN A 5 8.38 7.80 -5.06
CA GLN A 5 7.65 8.69 -4.15
C GLN A 5 6.42 8.01 -3.53
N VAL A 6 5.71 7.20 -4.32
CA VAL A 6 4.56 6.44 -3.81
C VAL A 6 5.02 5.38 -2.80
N GLN A 7 6.14 4.72 -3.06
CA GLN A 7 6.69 3.69 -2.19
C GLN A 7 7.05 4.21 -0.80
N GLU A 8 7.70 5.38 -0.73
CA GLU A 8 8.01 6.05 0.53
C GLU A 8 6.72 6.34 1.32
N GLU A 9 5.71 6.87 0.64
CA GLU A 9 4.44 7.19 1.28
C GLU A 9 3.66 5.96 1.75
N VAL A 10 3.69 4.88 0.97
CA VAL A 10 3.10 3.59 1.38
C VAL A 10 3.85 3.01 2.57
N SER A 11 5.19 3.10 2.61
CA SER A 11 6.00 2.68 3.75
C SER A 11 5.62 3.45 5.03
N LEU A 12 5.38 4.77 4.93
CA LEU A 12 4.89 5.57 6.05
C LEU A 12 3.49 5.11 6.52
N LEU A 13 2.60 4.72 5.61
CA LEU A 13 1.29 4.17 5.98
C LEU A 13 1.42 2.80 6.65
N TRP A 14 2.31 1.93 6.15
CA TRP A 14 2.60 0.65 6.79
C TRP A 14 3.12 0.85 8.21
N ARG A 15 4.07 1.77 8.44
CA ARG A 15 4.59 2.07 9.78
C ARG A 15 3.50 2.54 10.75
N LYS A 16 2.48 3.26 10.26
CA LYS A 16 1.33 3.67 11.09
C LYS A 16 0.42 2.51 11.46
N VAL A 17 0.28 1.52 10.58
CA VAL A 17 -0.60 0.36 10.76
C VAL A 17 0.11 -0.78 11.50
N LEU A 18 1.43 -0.87 11.35
CA LEU A 18 2.34 -1.87 11.88
C LEU A 18 3.51 -1.16 12.61
N PRO A 19 3.26 -0.51 13.75
CA PRO A 19 4.29 0.23 14.47
C PRO A 19 5.43 -0.66 14.97
N GLU A 20 5.12 -1.90 15.34
CA GLU A 20 6.08 -2.91 15.81
C GLU A 20 6.59 -3.82 14.67
N GLY A 21 6.20 -3.54 13.41
CA GLY A 21 6.55 -4.38 12.28
C GLY A 21 7.92 -4.04 11.70
N GLU A 22 8.76 -5.06 11.50
CA GLU A 22 9.96 -4.95 10.68
C GLU A 22 9.65 -5.39 9.24
N PHE A 23 9.87 -4.50 8.28
CA PHE A 23 9.60 -4.76 6.88
C PHE A 23 10.43 -3.85 5.97
N ASP A 24 10.69 -4.36 4.77
CA ASP A 24 11.20 -3.61 3.62
C ASP A 24 10.13 -3.52 2.52
N GLN A 25 10.52 -3.02 1.35
CA GLN A 25 9.63 -2.84 0.21
C GLN A 25 9.04 -4.16 -0.36
N TYR A 26 9.70 -5.29 -0.11
CA TYR A 26 9.35 -6.61 -0.64
C TYR A 26 8.72 -7.54 0.39
N SER A 27 8.69 -7.11 1.65
CA SER A 27 8.11 -7.85 2.76
C SER A 27 6.61 -8.04 2.60
N ASP A 28 6.13 -9.25 2.92
CA ASP A 28 4.70 -9.56 2.95
C ASP A 28 4.02 -8.91 4.16
N PHE A 29 2.87 -8.27 3.93
CA PHE A 29 2.14 -7.54 4.97
C PHE A 29 1.68 -8.41 6.14
N ILE A 30 1.32 -9.68 5.90
CA ILE A 30 0.90 -10.60 6.95
C ILE A 30 2.11 -11.04 7.77
N SER A 31 3.22 -11.38 7.10
CA SER A 31 4.50 -11.70 7.77
C SER A 31 5.01 -10.54 8.64
N ALA A 32 4.76 -9.29 8.24
CA ALA A 32 5.08 -8.09 9.01
C ALA A 32 4.12 -7.81 10.20
N GLY A 33 3.21 -8.73 10.52
CA GLY A 33 2.24 -8.60 11.62
C GLY A 33 0.88 -8.03 11.22
N GLY A 34 0.57 -8.04 9.92
CA GLY A 34 -0.71 -7.68 9.35
C GLY A 34 -1.81 -8.72 9.61
N ASN A 35 -3.05 -8.24 9.63
CA ASN A 35 -4.26 -9.07 9.72
C ASN A 35 -5.40 -8.39 8.95
N SER A 36 -6.57 -9.03 8.87
CA SER A 36 -7.69 -8.51 8.08
C SER A 36 -8.11 -7.08 8.45
N LEU A 37 -8.14 -6.73 9.74
CA LEU A 37 -8.49 -5.37 10.18
C LEU A 37 -7.43 -4.35 9.77
N LYS A 38 -6.15 -4.71 9.89
CA LYS A 38 -5.02 -3.88 9.45
C LYS A 38 -4.97 -3.71 7.93
N VAL A 39 -5.30 -4.74 7.16
CA VAL A 39 -5.42 -4.67 5.69
C VAL A 39 -6.50 -3.65 5.30
N ILE A 40 -7.69 -3.76 5.90
CA ILE A 40 -8.79 -2.82 5.64
C ILE A 40 -8.36 -1.39 6.00
N SER A 41 -7.76 -1.19 7.17
CA SER A 41 -7.26 0.11 7.61
C SER A 41 -6.23 0.70 6.64
N LEU A 42 -5.25 -0.10 6.22
CA LEU A 42 -4.24 0.30 5.25
C LEU A 42 -4.87 0.71 3.92
N PHE A 43 -5.77 -0.11 3.38
CA PHE A 43 -6.41 0.16 2.08
C PHE A 43 -7.26 1.42 2.12
N VAL A 44 -8.00 1.67 3.21
CA VAL A 44 -8.75 2.91 3.40
C VAL A 44 -7.82 4.13 3.41
N GLN A 45 -6.67 4.04 4.09
CA GLN A 45 -5.69 5.12 4.13
C GLN A 45 -5.06 5.38 2.75
N ILE A 46 -4.72 4.32 2.01
CA ILE A 46 -4.20 4.41 0.64
C ILE A 46 -5.22 5.06 -0.28
N MET A 47 -6.47 4.59 -0.29
CA MET A 47 -7.53 5.14 -1.15
C MET A 47 -7.74 6.63 -0.87
N LYS A 48 -7.80 7.03 0.41
CA LYS A 48 -7.95 8.43 0.82
C LYS A 48 -6.74 9.29 0.40
N LYS A 49 -5.51 8.80 0.62
CA LYS A 49 -4.29 9.57 0.37
C LYS A 49 -4.04 9.80 -1.12
N PHE A 50 -4.22 8.77 -1.95
CA PHE A 50 -3.87 8.83 -3.37
C PHE A 50 -5.08 9.06 -4.29
N ASN A 51 -6.28 9.07 -3.73
CA ASN A 51 -7.55 9.16 -4.45
C ASN A 51 -7.67 8.06 -5.53
N VAL A 52 -7.29 6.83 -5.17
CA VAL A 52 -7.34 5.64 -6.03
C VAL A 52 -8.44 4.69 -5.57
N LYS A 53 -9.00 3.91 -6.50
CA LYS A 53 -9.95 2.83 -6.17
C LYS A 53 -9.18 1.55 -5.93
N LEU A 54 -9.36 0.96 -4.75
CA LEU A 54 -8.62 -0.24 -4.34
C LEU A 54 -9.58 -1.23 -3.66
N GLU A 55 -9.72 -2.41 -4.25
CA GLU A 55 -10.60 -3.44 -3.73
C GLU A 55 -9.84 -4.44 -2.86
N ILE A 56 -10.42 -4.84 -1.73
CA ILE A 56 -9.80 -5.79 -0.78
C ILE A 56 -9.39 -7.10 -1.47
N LYS A 57 -10.17 -7.56 -2.47
CA LYS A 57 -9.85 -8.77 -3.24
C LYS A 57 -8.48 -8.72 -3.94
N ASN A 58 -7.94 -7.52 -4.16
CA ASN A 58 -6.62 -7.33 -4.76
C ASN A 58 -5.47 -7.49 -3.75
N PHE A 59 -5.75 -7.64 -2.45
CA PHE A 59 -4.73 -7.73 -1.41
C PHE A 59 -3.72 -8.84 -1.67
N ALA A 60 -4.15 -10.02 -2.14
CA ALA A 60 -3.23 -11.12 -2.46
C ALA A 60 -2.14 -10.73 -3.47
N ARG A 61 -2.44 -9.81 -4.40
CA ARG A 61 -1.46 -9.25 -5.35
C ARG A 61 -0.73 -8.03 -4.80
N LEU A 62 -1.38 -7.29 -3.91
CA LEU A 62 -0.92 -6.01 -3.36
C LEU A 62 -0.47 -6.19 -1.89
N ASN A 63 0.16 -7.31 -1.58
CA ASN A 63 0.59 -7.69 -0.24
C ASN A 63 1.95 -7.09 0.16
N THR A 64 2.68 -6.48 -0.77
CA THR A 64 3.97 -5.80 -0.52
C THR A 64 3.87 -4.30 -0.84
N ILE A 65 4.75 -3.51 -0.24
CA ILE A 65 4.85 -2.06 -0.52
C ILE A 65 5.17 -1.82 -2.00
N ASN A 66 6.09 -2.61 -2.59
CA ASN A 66 6.45 -2.50 -4.01
C ASN A 66 5.22 -2.67 -4.91
N ASN A 67 4.44 -3.75 -4.70
CA ASN A 67 3.27 -4.02 -5.54
C ASN A 67 2.17 -2.96 -5.35
N GLN A 68 2.00 -2.45 -4.12
CA GLN A 68 1.09 -1.34 -3.85
C GLN A 68 1.53 -0.07 -4.58
N ALA A 69 2.82 0.28 -4.51
CA ALA A 69 3.36 1.48 -5.14
C ALA A 69 3.26 1.46 -6.67
N ASP A 70 3.55 0.31 -7.29
CA ASP A 70 3.41 0.13 -8.72
C ASP A 70 1.95 0.23 -9.17
N PHE A 71 1.02 -0.37 -8.42
CA PHE A 71 -0.41 -0.23 -8.71
C PHE A 71 -0.87 1.22 -8.61
N ILE A 72 -0.57 1.90 -7.50
CA ILE A 72 -1.00 3.27 -7.23
C ILE A 72 -0.39 4.24 -8.26
N SER A 73 0.89 4.10 -8.58
CA SER A 73 1.54 4.97 -9.57
C SER A 73 0.95 4.80 -10.97
N ASN A 74 0.57 3.58 -11.35
CA ASN A 74 -0.16 3.31 -12.59
C ASN A 74 -1.54 3.96 -12.61
N GLU A 75 -2.31 3.86 -11.53
CA GLU A 75 -3.63 4.49 -11.44
C GLU A 75 -3.54 6.03 -11.48
N ILE A 76 -2.53 6.61 -10.83
CA ILE A 76 -2.27 8.06 -10.89
C ILE A 76 -1.93 8.48 -12.33
N ARG A 77 -1.10 7.70 -13.05
CA ARG A 77 -0.76 7.99 -14.45
C ARG A 77 -1.99 7.92 -15.36
N ARG A 78 -2.82 6.88 -15.22
CA ARG A 78 -4.04 6.70 -16.02
C ARG A 78 -5.04 7.84 -15.82
N ARG A 79 -5.16 8.36 -14.60
CA ARG A 79 -6.06 9.48 -14.28
C ARG A 79 -5.60 10.82 -14.86
N ASN A 80 -4.29 11.00 -15.03
CA ASN A 80 -3.68 12.24 -15.51
C ASN A 80 -3.39 12.24 -17.02
N ALA A 81 -3.72 11.15 -17.71
CA ALA A 81 -3.64 11.02 -19.16
C ALA A 81 -4.98 11.42 -19.78
#